data_AF-A0A1E2SJV8-F1
#
_entry.id   AF-A0A1E2SJV8-F1
#
_cell.length_a   1.000
_cell.length_b   1.000
_cell.length_c   1.000
_cell.angle_alpha   90.00
_cell.angle_beta   90.00
_cell.angle_gamma   90.00
#
_symmetry.space_group_name_H-M   'P 1'
#
loop_
_entity.id
_entity.type
_entity.pdbx_description
1 polymer ?
#
loop_
_entity_poly.entity_id
_entity_poly.type
_entity_poly.pdbx_seq_one_letter_code
_entity_poly.pdbx_strand_id
1 'polypeptide(L)' 'MAAASGVVFQVRVPPDSLWVMGDNRYNSLDSRAHQESASRGFVSYSDVAGRAFAIIGPVSRLSWLGRSG' A
#
# COMPACT_ATOMS: atom_id res chain seq x y z
N MET A 1 -10.18 -19.97 9.14
CA MET A 1 -9.28 -18.80 9.07
C MET A 1 -9.24 -18.34 7.62
N ALA A 2 -9.62 -17.10 7.31
CA ALA A 2 -9.40 -16.54 5.98
C ALA A 2 -7.93 -16.13 5.85
N ALA A 3 -7.31 -16.34 4.68
CA ALA A 3 -5.95 -15.92 4.44
C ALA A 3 -5.85 -14.37 4.51
N ALA A 4 -4.73 -13.83 4.99
CA ALA A 4 -4.54 -12.37 5.06
C ALA A 4 -4.46 -11.69 3.66
N SER A 5 -4.34 -12.49 2.60
CA SER A 5 -4.28 -12.08 1.19
C SER A 5 -4.96 -13.15 0.33
N GLY A 6 -5.72 -12.74 -0.68
CA GLY A 6 -6.25 -13.65 -1.71
C GLY A 6 -5.23 -14.05 -2.77
N VAL A 7 -4.05 -13.41 -2.79
CA VAL A 7 -2.95 -13.64 -3.74
C VAL A 7 -1.71 -14.06 -2.98
N VAL A 8 -1.07 -15.16 -3.40
CA VAL A 8 0.22 -15.62 -2.86
C VAL A 8 1.34 -14.81 -3.50
N PHE A 9 2.33 -14.38 -2.71
CA PHE A 9 3.51 -13.68 -3.19
C PHE A 9 4.72 -14.00 -2.33
N GLN A 10 5.90 -13.98 -2.95
CA GLN A 10 7.19 -14.05 -2.27
C GLN A 10 8.16 -13.14 -3.02
N VAL A 11 8.44 -11.97 -2.45
CA VAL A 11 9.20 -10.91 -3.13
C VAL A 11 10.31 -10.39 -2.24
N ARG A 12 11.46 -10.07 -2.84
CA ARG A 12 12.50 -9.26 -2.23
C ARG A 12 12.39 -7.86 -2.82
N VAL A 13 12.10 -6.88 -1.97
CA VAL A 13 12.01 -5.49 -2.42
C VAL A 13 13.40 -4.99 -2.80
N PRO A 14 13.60 -4.45 -4.02
CA PRO A 14 14.86 -3.83 -4.41
C PRO A 14 15.19 -2.61 -3.54
N PRO A 15 16.47 -2.18 -3.50
CA PRO A 15 16.82 -0.87 -2.95
C PRO A 15 15.98 0.24 -3.57
N ASP A 16 15.75 1.31 -2.80
CA ASP A 16 15.05 2.52 -3.23
C ASP A 16 13.65 2.27 -3.83
N SER A 17 13.01 1.16 -3.45
CA SER A 17 11.67 0.79 -3.91
C SER A 17 10.75 0.40 -2.75
N LEU A 18 9.45 0.43 -3.02
CA LEU A 18 8.38 0.02 -2.13
C LEU A 18 7.54 -1.10 -2.76
N TRP A 19 7.11 -2.02 -1.91
CA TRP A 19 6.02 -2.96 -2.19
C TRP A 19 4.81 -2.52 -1.36
N VAL A 20 3.72 -2.11 -2.02
CA VAL A 20 2.56 -1.52 -1.37
C VAL A 20 1.36 -2.45 -1.47
N MET A 21 0.53 -2.47 -0.42
CA MET A 21 -0.68 -3.27 -0.36
C MET A 21 -1.81 -2.43 0.21
N GLY A 22 -2.96 -2.43 -0.45
CA GLY A 22 -4.15 -1.76 0.06
C GLY A 22 -4.74 -2.54 1.25
N ASP A 23 -5.37 -1.83 2.19
CA ASP A 23 -5.96 -2.47 3.37
C ASP A 23 -7.18 -3.34 3.02
N ASN A 24 -7.92 -3.00 1.96
CA ASN A 24 -8.94 -3.88 1.38
C ASN A 24 -8.28 -4.95 0.50
N ARG A 25 -7.63 -5.92 1.15
CA ARG A 25 -6.69 -6.87 0.52
C ARG A 25 -7.24 -7.69 -0.63
N TYR A 26 -8.56 -7.91 -0.68
CA TYR A 26 -9.22 -8.70 -1.70
C TYR A 26 -9.71 -7.89 -2.90
N ASN A 27 -9.75 -6.56 -2.79
CA ASN A 27 -10.28 -5.65 -3.81
C ASN A 27 -9.27 -4.55 -4.19
N SER A 28 -7.98 -4.84 -4.00
CA SER A 28 -6.90 -3.88 -4.23
C SER A 28 -6.03 -4.34 -5.39
N LEU A 29 -5.94 -3.52 -6.43
CA LEU A 29 -5.01 -3.71 -7.55
C LEU A 29 -3.64 -3.13 -7.18
N ASP A 30 -3.04 -3.67 -6.13
CA ASP A 30 -1.75 -3.21 -5.62
C ASP A 30 -0.58 -3.98 -6.23
N SER A 31 0.60 -3.93 -5.60
CA SER A 31 1.82 -4.54 -6.11
C SER A 31 1.65 -6.02 -6.45
N ARG A 32 0.82 -6.77 -5.69
CA ARG A 32 0.54 -8.20 -5.93
C ARG A 32 -0.07 -8.44 -7.31
N ALA A 33 -0.93 -7.53 -7.77
CA ALA A 33 -1.65 -7.63 -9.04
C ALA A 33 -0.83 -7.14 -10.24
N HIS A 34 0.28 -6.42 -10.01
CA HIS A 34 1.06 -5.76 -11.06
C HIS A 34 2.45 -6.36 -11.29
N GLN A 35 2.69 -7.62 -10.89
CA GLN A 35 4.00 -8.27 -11.02
C GLN A 35 4.49 -8.42 -12.47
N GLU A 36 3.57 -8.46 -13.43
CA GLU A 36 3.89 -8.54 -14.87
C GLU A 36 4.07 -7.16 -15.54
N SER A 37 3.92 -6.07 -14.78
CA SER A 37 4.15 -4.71 -15.30
C SER A 37 5.65 -4.42 -15.44
N ALA A 38 5.99 -3.33 -16.14
CA ALA A 38 7.38 -2.89 -16.29
C ALA A 38 8.08 -2.63 -14.94
N SER A 39 7.35 -2.16 -13.93
CA SER A 39 7.88 -1.97 -12.57
C SER A 39 7.85 -3.23 -11.71
N ARG A 40 7.29 -4.33 -12.23
CA ARG A 40 7.07 -5.60 -11.51
C ARG A 40 6.32 -5.45 -10.19
N GLY A 41 5.45 -4.45 -10.11
CA GLY A 41 4.65 -4.13 -8.92
C GLY A 41 5.37 -3.24 -7.90
N PHE A 42 6.62 -2.84 -8.14
CA PHE A 42 7.33 -1.93 -7.24
C PHE A 42 7.02 -0.46 -7.56
N VAL A 43 7.11 0.38 -6.53
CA VAL A 43 7.02 1.84 -6.62
C VAL A 43 8.37 2.42 -6.21
N SER A 44 8.98 3.28 -7.04
CA SER A 44 10.23 3.94 -6.66
C SER A 44 9.98 4.92 -5.50
N TYR A 45 10.93 5.04 -4.58
CA TYR A 45 10.84 6.07 -3.53
C TYR A 45 10.73 7.49 -4.10
N SER A 46 11.32 7.75 -5.27
CA SER A 46 11.21 9.03 -5.97
C SER A 46 9.78 9.40 -6.35
N ASP A 47 8.91 8.40 -6.51
CA ASP A 47 7.54 8.58 -6.97
C ASP A 47 6.57 8.79 -5.79
N VAL A 48 7.08 8.74 -4.56
CA VAL A 48 6.29 8.93 -3.34
C VAL A 48 6.09 10.43 -3.07
N ALA A 49 4.87 10.91 -3.28
CA ALA A 49 4.52 12.30 -3.01
C ALA A 49 4.50 12.63 -1.49
N GLY A 50 4.20 11.67 -0.63
CA GLY A 50 4.14 11.89 0.82
C GLY A 50 3.42 10.77 1.57
N ARG A 51 3.19 10.98 2.88
CA ARG A 51 2.44 10.07 3.75
C ARG A 51 1.09 10.68 4.10
N ALA A 52 0.03 9.87 4.13
CA ALA A 52 -1.25 10.31 4.65
C ALA A 52 -1.15 10.61 6.15
N PHE A 53 -1.58 11.81 6.56
CA PHE A 53 -1.42 12.30 7.94
C PHE A 53 -2.73 12.79 8.57
N ALA A 54 -3.82 12.85 7.82
CA ALA A 54 -5.14 13.20 8.33
C ALA A 54 -6.25 12.61 7.46
N ILE A 55 -7.39 12.34 8.07
CA ILE A 55 -8.67 12.13 7.40
C ILE A 55 -9.41 13.46 7.54
N ILE A 56 -9.68 14.15 6.42
CA ILE A 56 -10.28 15.50 6.45
C ILE A 56 -11.79 15.51 6.17
N GLY A 57 -12.38 14.39 5.73
CA GLY A 57 -13.79 14.36 5.35
C GLY A 57 -14.42 12.96 5.37
N PRO A 58 -15.74 12.85 5.63
CA PRO A 58 -16.65 13.90 6.14
C PRO A 58 -16.26 14.36 7.55
N VAL A 59 -16.74 15.54 8.02
CA VAL A 59 -16.33 16.18 9.30
C VAL A 59 -16.43 15.22 10.49
N SER A 60 -17.41 14.32 10.49
CA SER A 60 -17.60 13.29 11.52
C SER A 60 -16.46 12.27 11.63
N ARG A 61 -15.53 12.26 10.67
CA ARG A 61 -14.35 11.39 10.62
C ARG A 61 -13.03 12.19 10.65
N LEU A 62 -13.08 13.48 10.98
CA LEU A 62 -11.87 14.29 11.07
C LEU A 62 -10.94 13.71 12.15
N SER A 63 -9.77 13.23 11.73
CA SER A 63 -8.79 12.66 12.65
C SER A 63 -7.38 12.79 12.09
N TRP A 64 -6.39 13.01 12.96
CA TRP A 64 -4.98 12.94 12.61
C TRP A 64 -4.53 11.48 12.52
N LEU A 65 -3.83 11.14 11.44
CA LEU A 65 -3.19 9.84 11.25
C LEU A 65 -1.75 9.97 11.72
N GLY A 66 -1.46 9.39 12.87
CA GLY A 66 -0.15 9.41 13.48
C GLY A 66 -0.01 8.33 14.54
N ARG A 67 1.23 7.99 14.86
CA ARG A 67 1.54 7.08 15.95
C ARG A 67 1.36 7.84 17.28
N SER A 68 0.17 7.78 17.86
CA SER A 68 0.03 7.90 19.32
C SER A 68 0.75 6.69 19.92
N GLY A 69 1.72 6.97 20.80
CA GLY A 69 2.78 6.05 21.27
C GLY A 69 2.37 4.61 21.54
#